data_AF-A0A5K0XB38-F1
#
_entry.id   AF-A0A5K0XB38-F1
#
_cell.length_a   1.000
_cell.length_b   1.000
_cell.length_c   1.000
_cell.angle_alpha   90.00
_cell.angle_beta   90.00
_cell.angle_gamma   90.00
#
_symmetry.space_group_name_H-M   'P 1'
#
loop_
_entity.id
_entity.type
_entity.pdbx_description
1 polymer ?
#
loop_
_entity_poly.entity_id
_entity_poly.type
_entity_poly.pdbx_seq_one_letter_code
_entity_poly.pdbx_strand_id
1 'polypeptide(L)'
;VVSTEARAMYNAGSAGLTYWSPNVNVFRDPRWGRGQETPGEDPAVAGKYAAQYVRGLQDVPFGKDASRLKVAACCKHYTAYDLDNWRGNDRFHFNAK
;
A
#
# COMPACT_ATOMS: atom_id res chain seq x y z
N VAL A 1 4.81 14.53 2.42
CA VAL A 1 6.29 14.43 2.47
C VAL A 1 6.79 13.44 1.44
N VAL A 2 6.50 12.13 1.57
CA VAL A 2 6.96 11.07 0.65
C VAL A 2 6.77 11.39 -0.84
N SER A 3 5.59 11.88 -1.27
CA SER A 3 5.35 12.22 -2.68
C SER A 3 6.19 13.40 -3.19
N THR A 4 6.60 14.31 -2.30
CA THR A 4 7.51 15.41 -2.64
C THR A 4 8.92 14.87 -2.87
N GLU A 5 9.40 14.00 -1.98
CA GLU A 5 10.71 13.34 -2.12
C GLU A 5 10.75 12.48 -3.39
N ALA A 6 9.70 11.70 -3.64
CA ALA A 6 9.52 10.93 -4.87
C ALA A 6 9.63 11.81 -6.13
N ARG A 7 8.98 12.98 -6.13
CA ARG A 7 9.09 13.95 -7.23
C ARG A 7 10.50 14.53 -7.37
N ALA A 8 11.18 14.82 -6.26
CA ALA A 8 12.56 15.29 -6.30
C ALA A 8 13.49 14.23 -6.92
N MET A 9 13.37 12.97 -6.51
CA MET A 9 14.15 11.85 -7.03
C MET A 9 13.88 11.61 -8.53
N TYR A 10 12.64 11.76 -8.98
CA TYR A 10 12.30 11.70 -10.40
C TYR A 10 12.94 12.83 -11.21
N ASN A 11 12.87 14.07 -10.72
CA ASN A 11 13.50 15.21 -11.38
C ASN A 11 15.02 15.07 -11.46
N ALA A 12 15.63 14.35 -10.52
CA ALA A 12 17.05 13.98 -10.54
C ALA A 12 17.35 12.72 -11.38
N GLY A 13 16.37 12.16 -12.10
CA GLY A 13 16.54 10.98 -12.95
C GLY A 13 16.80 9.67 -12.20
N SER A 14 16.55 9.62 -10.88
CA SER A 14 16.92 8.49 -10.02
C SER A 14 15.75 7.59 -9.63
N ALA A 15 14.51 7.93 -9.98
CA ALA A 15 13.32 7.15 -9.67
C ALA A 15 12.21 7.34 -10.72
N GLY A 16 11.26 6.40 -10.77
CA GLY A 16 10.01 6.53 -11.53
C GLY A 16 8.90 7.24 -10.76
N LEU A 17 7.67 7.24 -11.31
CA LEU A 17 6.51 7.94 -10.73
C LEU A 17 5.40 7.03 -10.21
N THR A 18 5.63 5.72 -10.20
CA THR A 18 4.67 4.71 -9.74
C THR A 18 5.26 3.99 -8.54
N TYR A 19 4.49 3.92 -7.45
CA TYR A 19 4.95 3.36 -6.18
C TYR A 19 4.01 2.26 -5.73
N TRP A 20 4.57 1.09 -5.41
CA TRP A 20 3.83 -0.06 -4.85
C TRP A 20 3.55 0.13 -3.37
N SER A 21 2.71 1.11 -3.07
CA SER A 21 2.28 1.50 -1.72
C SER A 21 0.91 2.17 -1.78
N PRO A 22 0.08 2.07 -0.73
CA PRO A 22 0.35 1.41 0.55
C PRO A 22 0.10 -0.11 0.58
N ASN A 23 0.70 -0.82 1.54
CA ASN A 23 0.23 -2.15 1.96
C ASN A 23 -1.03 -1.96 2.84
N VAL A 24 -2.14 -2.55 2.40
CA VAL A 24 -3.48 -2.38 3.00
C VAL A 24 -4.12 -3.71 3.38
N ASN A 25 -3.33 -4.79 3.38
CA ASN A 25 -3.78 -6.06 3.93
C ASN A 25 -4.05 -5.91 5.44
N VAL A 26 -4.97 -6.72 5.95
CA VAL A 26 -5.32 -6.76 7.38
C VAL A 26 -4.32 -7.65 8.10
N PHE A 27 -3.76 -7.19 9.22
CA PHE A 27 -2.82 -7.98 10.03
C PHE A 27 -3.56 -9.05 10.85
N ARG A 28 -4.16 -10.02 10.17
CA ARG A 28 -5.02 -11.04 10.77
C ARG A 28 -4.25 -12.04 11.63
N ASP A 29 -3.09 -12.51 11.16
CA ASP A 29 -2.26 -13.47 11.88
C ASP A 29 -1.02 -12.79 12.44
N PRO A 30 -0.82 -12.73 13.77
CA PRO A 30 0.30 -12.02 14.37
C PRO A 30 1.68 -12.57 13.98
N ARG A 31 1.74 -13.76 13.37
CA ARG A 31 2.99 -14.38 12.90
C ARG A 31 3.35 -13.96 11.47
N TRP A 32 2.48 -13.22 10.78
CA TRP A 32 2.77 -12.76 9.43
C TRP A 32 3.96 -11.80 9.42
N GLY A 33 5.06 -12.19 8.77
CA GLY A 33 6.32 -11.45 8.74
C GLY A 33 6.24 -10.04 8.13
N ARG A 34 5.16 -9.73 7.41
CA ARG A 34 4.91 -8.42 6.80
C ARG A 34 3.75 -7.65 7.45
N GLY A 35 3.20 -8.14 8.57
CA GLY A 35 2.19 -7.42 9.34
C GLY A 35 2.65 -6.02 9.78
N GLN A 36 3.95 -5.86 10.05
CA GLN A 36 4.60 -4.57 10.34
C GLN A 36 4.44 -3.50 9.25
N GLU A 37 4.15 -3.89 8.00
CA GLU A 37 3.94 -2.95 6.89
C GLU A 37 2.52 -2.38 6.82
N THR A 38 1.60 -2.90 7.65
CA THR A 38 0.16 -2.64 7.56
C THR A 38 -0.32 -1.72 8.68
N PRO A 39 -1.48 -1.06 8.53
CA PRO A 39 -2.07 -0.24 9.58
C PRO A 39 -2.77 -1.05 10.70
N GLY A 40 -2.50 -2.35 10.82
CA GLY A 40 -3.01 -3.21 11.89
C GLY A 40 -4.10 -4.18 11.45
N GLU A 41 -4.82 -4.73 12.44
CA GLU A 41 -5.82 -5.80 12.26
C GLU A 41 -7.25 -5.30 11.99
N ASP A 42 -7.52 -4.00 12.14
CA ASP A 42 -8.86 -3.44 11.96
C ASP A 42 -9.11 -2.96 10.51
N PRO A 43 -10.10 -3.51 9.79
CA PRO A 43 -10.41 -3.08 8.42
C PRO A 43 -10.84 -1.61 8.30
N ALA A 44 -11.50 -1.04 9.32
CA ALA A 44 -11.95 0.35 9.26
C ALA A 44 -10.76 1.32 9.37
N VAL A 45 -9.80 1.04 10.25
CA VAL A 45 -8.52 1.75 10.32
C VAL A 45 -7.73 1.57 9.02
N ALA A 46 -7.65 0.34 8.49
CA ALA A 46 -6.94 0.08 7.24
C ALA A 46 -7.52 0.86 6.04
N GLY A 47 -8.85 0.92 5.93
CA GLY A 47 -9.53 1.70 4.90
C GLY A 47 -9.27 3.20 5.02
N LYS A 48 -9.33 3.76 6.24
CA LYS A 48 -9.02 5.18 6.49
C LYS A 48 -7.56 5.50 6.18
N TYR A 49 -6.63 4.64 6.61
CA TYR A 49 -5.20 4.76 6.32
C TYR A 49 -4.95 4.77 4.80
N ALA A 50 -5.47 3.77 4.09
CA ALA A 50 -5.32 3.67 2.64
C ALA A 50 -5.83 4.92 1.92
N ALA A 51 -7.03 5.39 2.29
CA ALA A 51 -7.66 6.55 1.69
C ALA A 51 -6.86 7.86 1.89
N GLN A 52 -6.23 8.04 3.05
CA GLN A 52 -5.38 9.20 3.32
C GLN A 52 -4.01 9.08 2.63
N TYR A 53 -3.39 7.90 2.68
CA TYR A 53 -2.07 7.65 2.10
C TYR A 53 -2.08 7.83 0.58
N VAL A 54 -3.08 7.25 -0.11
CA VAL A 54 -3.25 7.40 -1.56
C VAL A 54 -3.45 8.86 -1.94
N ARG A 55 -4.27 9.62 -1.20
CA ARG A 55 -4.47 11.06 -1.47
C ARG A 55 -3.20 11.87 -1.26
N GLY A 56 -2.43 11.59 -0.21
CA GLY A 56 -1.15 12.25 0.03
C GLY A 56 -0.09 11.93 -1.03
N LEU A 57 -0.10 10.70 -1.58
CA LEU A 57 0.75 10.33 -2.69
C LEU A 57 0.33 11.02 -3.99
N GLN A 58 -0.94 10.94 -4.33
CA GLN A 58 -1.47 11.42 -5.60
C GLN A 58 -1.68 12.94 -5.64
N ASP A 59 -1.65 13.61 -4.49
CA ASP A 59 -1.95 15.04 -4.32
C ASP A 59 -3.37 15.39 -4.75
N VAL A 60 -4.32 14.56 -4.31
CA VAL A 60 -5.74 14.67 -4.65
C VAL A 60 -6.53 14.96 -3.36
N PRO A 61 -7.13 16.16 -3.20
CA PRO A 61 -7.98 16.48 -2.06
C PRO A 61 -9.24 15.61 -2.00
N PHE A 62 -9.86 15.53 -0.81
CA PHE A 62 -11.17 14.88 -0.67
C PHE A 62 -12.25 15.59 -1.50
N GLY A 63 -13.04 14.80 -2.24
CA GLY A 63 -14.17 15.30 -3.03
C GLY A 63 -13.77 16.10 -4.27
N LYS A 64 -12.52 16.00 -4.73
CA LYS A 64 -12.04 16.64 -5.95
C LYS A 64 -11.28 15.64 -6.80
N ASP A 65 -11.47 15.73 -8.11
CA ASP A 65 -10.60 15.05 -9.07
C ASP A 65 -9.37 15.91 -9.34
N ALA A 66 -8.22 15.27 -9.53
CA ALA A 66 -7.01 15.96 -9.94
C ALA A 66 -6.84 15.88 -11.45
N SER A 67 -6.54 17.01 -12.09
CA SER A 67 -6.16 17.04 -13.51
C SER A 67 -4.78 16.39 -13.78
N ARG A 68 -3.98 16.19 -12.72
CA ARG A 68 -2.69 15.50 -12.77
C ARG A 68 -2.38 14.83 -11.44
N LEU A 69 -1.76 13.65 -11.48
CA LEU A 69 -1.25 12.99 -10.28
C LEU A 69 0.13 13.55 -9.90
N LYS A 70 0.42 13.64 -8.61
CA LYS A 70 1.78 13.92 -8.10
C LYS A 70 2.67 12.68 -8.02
N VAL A 71 2.15 11.50 -7.77
CA VAL A 71 2.75 10.20 -8.10
C VAL A 71 1.60 9.19 -8.17
N ALA A 72 1.77 8.06 -8.86
CA ALA A 72 0.77 7.01 -8.88
C ALA A 72 0.95 6.06 -7.67
N ALA A 73 -0.10 5.94 -6.86
CA ALA A 73 -0.16 4.97 -5.76
C ALA A 73 -0.68 3.62 -6.26
N CYS A 74 -0.36 2.55 -5.55
CA CYS A 74 -0.82 1.19 -5.86
C CYS A 74 -1.09 0.45 -4.56
N CYS A 75 -2.37 0.36 -4.18
CA CYS A 75 -2.82 -0.43 -3.06
C CYS A 75 -2.48 -1.90 -3.28
N LYS A 76 -1.91 -2.56 -2.27
CA LYS A 76 -1.50 -3.97 -2.34
C LYS A 76 -1.77 -4.70 -1.03
N HIS A 77 -1.91 -6.02 -1.02
CA HIS A 77 -1.88 -6.96 -2.15
C HIS A 77 -3.29 -7.54 -2.27
N TYR A 78 -4.01 -7.18 -3.33
CA TYR A 78 -5.40 -7.59 -3.51
C TYR A 78 -5.45 -9.05 -4.00
N THR A 79 -6.00 -10.01 -3.24
CA THR A 79 -6.58 -9.92 -1.88
C THR A 79 -6.16 -11.13 -1.03
N ALA A 80 -6.58 -11.16 0.24
CA ALA A 80 -6.37 -12.29 1.17
C ALA A 80 -4.90 -12.73 1.33
N TYR A 81 -3.96 -11.80 1.16
CA TYR A 81 -2.55 -12.02 1.39
C TYR A 81 -2.16 -11.54 2.79
N ASP A 82 -2.12 -12.46 3.75
CA ASP A 82 -1.76 -12.20 5.15
C ASP A 82 -0.82 -13.28 5.75
N LEU A 83 -0.11 -14.03 4.90
CA LEU A 83 0.81 -15.09 5.28
C LEU A 83 1.93 -15.21 4.26
N ASP A 84 3.18 -15.40 4.71
CA ASP A 84 4.32 -15.61 3.81
C ASP A 84 4.69 -17.08 3.67
N ASN A 85 4.97 -17.74 4.80
CA ASN A 85 5.28 -19.16 4.86
C ASN A 85 5.03 -19.69 6.28
N TRP A 86 4.01 -20.52 6.46
CA TRP A 86 3.71 -21.12 7.75
C TRP A 86 3.11 -22.52 7.60
N ARG A 87 3.67 -23.49 8.34
CA ARG A 87 3.26 -24.91 8.34
C ARG A 87 3.11 -25.51 6.94
N GLY A 88 4.07 -25.22 6.05
CA GLY A 88 4.06 -25.73 4.68
C GLY A 88 3.11 -25.02 3.72
N ASN A 89 2.41 -23.98 4.17
CA ASN A 89 1.64 -23.08 3.31
C ASN A 89 2.50 -21.87 2.98
N ASP A 90 2.93 -21.75 1.73
CA ASP A 90 3.65 -20.58 1.25
C ASP A 90 2.75 -19.68 0.38
N ARG A 91 3.09 -18.40 0.36
CA ARG A 91 2.33 -17.36 -0.34
C ARG A 91 2.19 -17.53 -1.85
N PHE A 92 3.06 -18.30 -2.50
CA PHE A 92 3.00 -18.48 -3.94
C PHE A 92 1.99 -19.55 -4.34
N HIS A 93 1.67 -20.47 -3.40
CA HIS A 93 0.77 -21.59 -3.63
C HIS A 93 -0.49 -21.57 -2.77
N PHE A 94 -0.60 -20.63 -1.82
CA PHE A 94 -1.81 -20.45 -1.01
C PHE A 94 -3.04 -20.22 -1.90
N ASN A 95 -4.09 -21.01 -1.66
CA ASN A 95 -5.36 -20.92 -2.37
C ASN A 95 -6.46 -20.54 -1.38
N ALA A 96 -7.12 -19.41 -1.62
CA ALA A 96 -8.20 -18.88 -0.78
C ALA A 96 -9.61 -19.41 -1.17
N LYS A 97 -9.69 -20.38 -2.09
CA LYS A 97 -10.94 -21.05 -2.49
C LYS A 97 -11.41 -22.08 -1.49
#